data_AF-A0AAQ4FL92-F1
#
_entry.id   AF-A0AAQ4FL92-F1
#
_cell.length_a   1.000
_cell.length_b   1.000
_cell.length_c   1.000
_cell.angle_alpha   90.00
_cell.angle_beta   90.00
_cell.angle_gamma   90.00
#
_symmetry.space_group_name_H-M   'P 1'
#
loop_
_entity.id
_entity.type
_entity.pdbx_description
1 polymer ?
#
loop_
_entity_poly.entity_id
_entity_poly.type
_entity_poly.pdbx_seq_one_letter_code
_entity_poly.pdbx_strand_id
1 'polypeptide(L)'
;ADSNGKPPPGLLQGSVADLGNYDECLDVVVRDFYGDVDFTGQYCSLFVNPRGVPFVRKMLAKFQEQGQLTGANDPMNWLNQDLFFGIQLGICIPSSCSGAELRHIAATLLHRYGFHTVVRGCQVKESRPPNGYQRGILIFLGVLSIIILIGTAYDVTRYYLPEEKKKVLPAESMNIIKYHQQAAFLMIANAYPCIQTFLFIRYKKLGFALLILVVLVTSVVVAIQTRLYDFGPTAIYIDTNINKTIDAGNQVYFKPFAHAGAFCVGIATGYAVLAFGAMKINLVNLPHCPDQPVSNMLSL
;
A
#
# COMPACT_ATOMS: atom_id res chain seq x y z
N ALA A 1 -0.47 0.46 30.19
CA ALA A 1 0.58 0.47 29.15
C ALA A 1 -0.09 0.16 27.83
N ASP A 2 -0.62 1.19 27.18
CA ASP A 2 -1.34 1.08 25.90
C ASP A 2 -0.59 1.73 24.74
N SER A 3 0.49 2.48 25.05
CA SER A 3 1.38 3.09 24.06
C SER A 3 2.39 2.12 23.44
N ASN A 4 2.52 0.91 24.01
CA ASN A 4 3.34 -0.18 23.45
C ASN A 4 2.47 -1.15 22.65
N GLY A 5 2.98 -1.56 21.48
CA GLY A 5 2.44 -2.66 20.69
C GLY A 5 2.50 -3.98 21.47
N LYS A 6 1.43 -4.76 21.34
CA LYS A 6 1.25 -6.08 21.95
C LYS A 6 1.36 -7.14 20.85
N PRO A 7 1.36 -8.45 21.17
CA PRO A 7 1.18 -9.46 20.13
C PRO A 7 -0.10 -9.16 19.32
N PRO A 8 -0.02 -9.08 17.98
CA PRO A 8 -1.14 -8.57 17.19
C PRO A 8 -2.42 -9.38 17.43
N PRO A 9 -3.56 -8.72 17.71
CA PRO A 9 -4.83 -9.41 17.67
C PRO A 9 -5.03 -9.92 16.25
N GLY A 10 -5.43 -11.19 16.11
CA GLY A 10 -5.50 -11.80 14.80
C GLY A 10 -4.19 -12.45 14.32
N LEU A 11 -3.16 -12.62 15.17
CA LEU A 11 -1.88 -13.21 14.76
C LEU A 11 -2.05 -14.61 14.12
N LEU A 12 -2.97 -15.42 14.65
CA LEU A 12 -3.31 -16.73 14.07
C LEU A 12 -4.13 -16.62 12.78
N GLN A 13 -4.78 -15.49 12.57
CA GLN A 13 -5.53 -15.13 11.37
C GLN A 13 -4.66 -14.39 10.33
N GLY A 14 -3.37 -14.19 10.61
CA GLY A 14 -2.42 -13.55 9.68
C GLY A 14 -2.18 -12.05 9.91
N SER A 15 -2.51 -11.52 11.09
CA SER A 15 -2.11 -10.17 11.50
C SER A 15 -0.66 -10.15 11.98
N VAL A 16 0.14 -9.19 11.48
CA VAL A 16 1.62 -9.25 11.59
C VAL A 16 2.22 -7.97 12.11
N ALA A 17 1.37 -7.01 12.46
CA ALA A 17 1.79 -5.71 12.95
C ALA A 17 0.85 -5.25 14.06
N ASP A 18 1.44 -4.81 15.16
CA ASP A 18 0.77 -4.02 16.18
C ASP A 18 1.66 -2.84 16.56
N LEU A 19 1.20 -1.65 16.23
CA LEU A 19 1.99 -0.42 16.38
C LEU A 19 1.79 0.21 17.76
N GLY A 20 0.82 -0.23 18.56
CA GLY A 20 0.41 0.50 19.76
C GLY A 20 -0.03 1.94 19.44
N ASN A 21 -0.10 2.78 20.47
CA ASN A 21 -0.46 4.19 20.28
C ASN A 21 0.77 5.08 20.07
N TYR A 22 1.03 5.41 18.81
CA TYR A 22 2.17 6.22 18.36
C TYR A 22 2.16 7.64 18.95
N ASP A 23 1.02 8.33 18.84
CA ASP A 23 0.92 9.74 19.24
C ASP A 23 1.00 9.88 20.76
N GLU A 24 0.35 8.98 21.51
CA GLU A 24 0.50 8.95 22.98
C GLU A 24 1.94 8.72 23.42
N CYS A 25 2.69 7.86 22.71
CA CYS A 25 4.09 7.64 23.02
C CYS A 25 4.91 8.92 22.84
N LEU A 26 4.76 9.62 21.72
CA LEU A 26 5.51 10.85 21.44
C LEU A 26 5.10 12.02 22.33
N ASP A 27 3.87 12.02 22.84
CA ASP A 27 3.33 13.07 23.70
C ASP A 27 3.73 12.92 25.17
N VAL A 28 4.39 11.81 25.55
CA VAL A 28 4.91 11.61 26.90
C VAL A 28 6.02 12.63 27.17
N VAL A 29 5.80 13.48 28.17
CA VAL A 29 6.79 14.43 28.69
C VAL A 29 6.83 14.28 30.20
N VAL A 30 7.94 13.76 30.72
CA VAL A 30 8.17 13.64 32.16
C VAL A 30 9.01 14.83 32.61
N ARG A 31 8.61 15.46 33.72
CA ARG A 31 9.28 16.60 34.31
C ARG A 31 9.89 16.21 35.65
N ASP A 32 11.08 16.73 35.94
CA ASP A 32 11.74 16.59 37.22
C ASP A 32 11.03 17.40 38.31
N PHE A 33 11.42 17.22 39.58
CA PHE A 33 10.91 17.94 40.73
C PHE A 33 11.07 19.47 40.62
N TYR A 34 12.04 19.95 39.83
CA TYR A 34 12.27 21.36 39.54
C TYR A 34 11.40 21.91 38.39
N GLY A 35 10.62 21.06 37.71
CA GLY A 35 9.72 21.44 36.62
C GLY A 35 10.35 21.41 35.21
N ASP A 36 11.64 21.10 35.12
CA ASP A 36 12.38 20.89 33.88
C ASP A 36 12.03 19.54 33.24
N VAL A 37 12.16 19.45 31.91
CA VAL A 37 11.90 18.19 31.19
C VAL A 37 13.03 17.21 31.44
N ASP A 38 12.72 16.09 32.10
CA ASP A 38 13.67 15.02 32.41
C ASP A 38 13.87 14.12 31.18
N PHE A 39 12.77 13.59 30.64
CA PHE A 39 12.79 12.84 29.38
C PHE A 39 11.45 12.92 28.65
N THR A 40 11.50 12.70 27.34
CA THR A 40 10.32 12.58 26.47
C THR A 40 10.18 11.17 25.95
N GLY A 41 9.01 10.80 25.44
CA GLY A 41 8.82 9.52 24.79
C GLY A 41 9.45 9.47 23.39
N GLN A 42 10.01 8.33 23.06
CA GLN A 42 10.58 7.99 21.77
C GLN A 42 9.95 6.71 21.25
N TYR A 43 9.41 6.77 20.04
CA TYR A 43 8.76 5.64 19.39
C TYR A 43 9.74 4.91 18.47
N CYS A 44 9.91 3.61 18.65
CA CYS A 44 10.77 2.75 17.84
C CYS A 44 9.96 1.62 17.19
N SER A 45 10.29 1.27 15.94
CA SER A 45 9.68 0.09 15.28
C SER A 45 10.60 -1.13 15.41
N LEU A 46 10.14 -2.14 16.15
CA LEU A 46 10.83 -3.42 16.30
C LEU A 46 10.20 -4.48 15.38
N PHE A 47 11.01 -5.23 14.65
CA PHE A 47 10.58 -6.39 13.87
C PHE A 47 11.12 -7.65 14.53
N VAL A 48 10.25 -8.63 14.78
CA VAL A 48 10.58 -9.89 15.45
C VAL A 48 10.24 -11.06 14.53
N ASN A 49 11.25 -11.81 14.09
CA ASN A 49 11.10 -12.93 13.20
C ASN A 49 11.19 -14.27 13.97
N PRO A 50 10.10 -15.08 14.00
CA PRO A 50 10.05 -16.35 14.71
C PRO A 50 10.54 -17.56 13.92
N ARG A 51 11.18 -17.40 12.74
CA ARG A 51 11.66 -18.53 11.91
C ARG A 51 12.54 -19.54 12.67
N GLY A 52 13.33 -19.07 13.64
CA GLY A 52 14.24 -19.90 14.45
C GLY A 52 13.61 -20.56 15.68
N VAL A 53 12.31 -20.36 15.96
CA VAL A 53 11.69 -20.77 17.21
C VAL A 53 11.05 -22.17 17.09
N PRO A 54 11.62 -23.21 17.73
CA PRO A 54 11.15 -24.59 17.57
C PRO A 54 9.76 -24.84 18.19
N PHE A 55 9.39 -24.11 19.23
CA PHE A 55 8.06 -24.21 19.86
C PHE A 55 6.94 -23.70 18.94
N VAL A 56 7.18 -22.61 18.21
CA VAL A 56 6.19 -22.02 17.30
C VAL A 56 5.81 -23.02 16.22
N ARG A 57 6.80 -23.72 15.62
CA ARG A 57 6.56 -24.79 14.65
C ARG A 57 5.69 -25.92 15.21
N LYS A 58 5.97 -26.39 16.43
CA LYS A 58 5.20 -27.46 17.08
C LYS A 58 3.77 -27.05 17.41
N MET A 59 3.59 -25.81 17.86
CA MET A 59 2.27 -25.25 18.16
C MET A 59 1.42 -25.10 16.90
N LEU A 60 2.00 -24.57 15.82
CA LEU A 60 1.34 -24.45 14.50
C LEU A 60 0.91 -25.81 13.95
N ALA A 61 1.79 -26.82 14.00
CA ALA A 61 1.46 -28.18 13.58
C ALA A 61 0.29 -28.76 14.39
N LYS A 62 0.27 -28.53 15.71
CA LYS A 62 -0.80 -29.02 16.58
C LYS A 62 -2.15 -28.33 16.31
N PHE A 63 -2.14 -27.04 16.01
CA PHE A 63 -3.36 -26.31 15.62
C PHE A 63 -3.91 -26.76 14.26
N GLN A 64 -3.02 -27.14 13.35
CA GLN A 64 -3.37 -27.73 12.06
C GLN A 64 -3.99 -29.12 12.24
N GLU A 65 -3.42 -29.95 13.10
CA GLU A 65 -3.97 -31.28 13.46
C GLU A 65 -5.36 -31.18 14.12
N GLN A 66 -5.58 -30.17 14.97
CA GLN A 66 -6.87 -29.94 15.64
C GLN A 66 -7.94 -29.33 14.73
N GLY A 67 -7.64 -29.13 13.43
CA GLY A 67 -8.58 -28.55 12.47
C GLY A 67 -8.93 -27.08 12.74
N GLN A 68 -8.30 -26.41 13.70
CA GLN A 68 -8.57 -25.00 14.03
C GLN A 68 -8.08 -24.04 12.94
N LEU A 69 -7.25 -24.52 12.01
CA LEU A 69 -6.77 -23.80 10.84
C LEU A 69 -7.45 -24.25 9.53
N THR A 70 -8.54 -25.02 9.60
CA THR A 70 -9.28 -25.44 8.39
C THR A 70 -9.84 -24.23 7.66
N GLY A 71 -9.43 -24.04 6.39
CA GLY A 71 -9.80 -22.89 5.57
C GLY A 71 -8.76 -21.74 5.56
N ALA A 72 -7.74 -21.79 6.41
CA ALA A 72 -6.58 -20.88 6.35
C ALA A 72 -5.45 -21.50 5.52
N ASN A 73 -4.72 -20.68 4.74
CA ASN A 73 -3.50 -21.12 4.07
C ASN A 73 -2.48 -21.57 5.13
N ASP A 74 -1.75 -22.66 4.86
CA ASP A 74 -0.79 -23.23 5.81
C ASP A 74 0.17 -22.13 6.33
N PRO A 75 0.07 -21.75 7.61
CA PRO A 75 0.84 -20.63 8.16
C PRO A 75 2.35 -20.88 8.13
N MET A 76 2.78 -22.13 7.90
CA MET A 76 4.18 -22.48 7.69
C MET A 76 4.74 -21.95 6.36
N ASN A 77 3.93 -21.92 5.30
CA ASN A 77 4.36 -21.39 4.00
C ASN A 77 4.60 -19.89 4.06
N TRP A 78 3.77 -19.16 4.81
CA TRP A 78 3.91 -17.72 4.99
C TRP A 78 5.16 -17.36 5.82
N LEU A 79 5.47 -18.14 6.87
CA LEU A 79 6.66 -17.92 7.69
C LEU A 79 7.98 -18.10 6.93
N ASN A 80 7.98 -18.98 5.93
CA ASN A 80 9.16 -19.30 5.12
C ASN A 80 9.30 -18.42 3.86
N GLN A 81 8.36 -17.52 3.57
CA GLN A 81 8.48 -16.57 2.45
C GLN A 81 9.46 -15.45 2.78
N ASP A 82 10.35 -15.10 1.84
CA ASP A 82 11.34 -14.02 1.99
C ASP A 82 10.71 -12.64 2.24
N LEU A 83 9.47 -12.45 1.79
CA LEU A 83 8.71 -11.20 1.98
C LEU A 83 8.27 -10.98 3.43
N PHE A 84 8.32 -12.01 4.28
CA PHE A 84 8.01 -11.88 5.69
C PHE A 84 9.21 -11.31 6.47
N PHE A 85 9.13 -10.02 6.79
CA PHE A 85 10.16 -9.31 7.55
C PHE A 85 10.07 -9.51 9.07
N GLY A 86 9.11 -10.30 9.56
CA GLY A 86 8.83 -10.49 10.98
C GLY A 86 7.56 -9.75 11.43
N ILE A 87 7.16 -10.02 12.67
CA ILE A 87 6.06 -9.33 13.35
C ILE A 87 6.54 -7.93 13.72
N GLN A 88 5.86 -6.90 13.24
CA GLN A 88 6.16 -5.51 13.55
C GLN A 88 5.49 -5.09 14.86
N LEU A 89 6.28 -4.57 15.80
CA LEU A 89 5.84 -4.09 17.10
C LEU A 89 6.30 -2.64 17.29
N GLY A 90 5.38 -1.75 17.65
CA GLY A 90 5.72 -0.41 18.12
C GLY A 90 6.16 -0.44 19.58
N ILE A 91 7.33 0.11 19.90
CA ILE A 91 7.83 0.19 21.28
C ILE A 91 8.09 1.64 21.63
N CYS A 92 7.50 2.06 22.74
CA CYS A 92 7.76 3.33 23.39
C CYS A 92 8.88 3.18 24.41
N ILE A 93 9.97 3.93 24.21
CA ILE A 93 11.12 4.03 25.11
C ILE A 93 11.32 5.49 25.51
N PRO A 94 11.96 5.78 26.65
CA PRO A 94 12.33 7.16 26.98
C PRO A 94 13.41 7.68 26.01
N SER A 95 13.45 9.00 25.80
CA SER A 95 14.43 9.69 24.96
C SER A 95 15.87 9.51 25.43
N SER A 96 16.06 9.18 26.71
CA SER A 96 17.37 8.86 27.30
C SER A 96 17.93 7.52 26.82
N CYS A 97 17.09 6.66 26.24
CA CYS A 97 17.49 5.36 25.70
C CYS A 97 17.73 5.49 24.19
N SER A 98 18.90 5.06 23.72
CA SER A 98 19.22 5.07 22.30
C SER A 98 18.60 3.87 21.57
N GLY A 99 18.27 4.05 20.29
CA GLY A 99 17.81 2.94 19.44
C GLY A 99 18.85 1.80 19.31
N ALA A 100 20.13 2.06 19.58
CA ALA A 100 21.18 1.05 19.61
C ALA A 100 21.09 0.17 20.86
N GLU A 101 20.84 0.76 22.03
CA GLU A 101 20.64 0.03 23.28
C GLU A 101 19.39 -0.87 23.19
N LEU A 102 18.31 -0.38 22.59
CA LEU A 102 17.13 -1.19 22.35
C LEU A 102 17.44 -2.41 21.46
N ARG A 103 18.28 -2.25 20.42
CA ARG A 103 18.72 -3.40 19.60
C ARG A 103 19.47 -4.43 20.42
N HIS A 104 20.36 -3.99 21.31
CA HIS A 104 21.13 -4.90 22.15
C HIS A 104 20.22 -5.66 23.13
N ILE A 105 19.33 -4.95 23.82
CA ILE A 105 18.39 -5.56 24.77
C ILE A 105 17.46 -6.55 24.04
N ALA A 106 16.89 -6.14 22.90
CA ALA A 106 16.01 -6.99 22.10
C ALA A 106 16.76 -8.22 21.57
N ALA A 107 17.98 -8.05 21.06
CA ALA A 107 18.80 -9.17 20.59
C ALA A 107 19.12 -10.13 21.73
N THR A 108 19.61 -9.67 22.88
CA THR A 108 19.99 -10.56 23.98
C THR A 108 18.81 -11.34 24.55
N LEU A 109 17.65 -10.69 24.73
CA LEU A 109 16.47 -11.33 25.32
C LEU A 109 15.76 -12.28 24.35
N LEU A 110 15.51 -11.84 23.12
CA LEU A 110 14.68 -12.60 22.17
C LEU A 110 15.49 -13.63 21.37
N HIS A 111 16.79 -13.41 21.16
CA HIS A 111 17.65 -14.41 20.50
C HIS A 111 17.82 -15.67 21.35
N ARG A 112 17.79 -15.57 22.69
CA ARG A 112 17.80 -16.74 23.58
C ARG A 112 16.64 -17.70 23.28
N TYR A 113 15.53 -17.18 22.78
CA TYR A 113 14.34 -17.96 22.41
C TYR A 113 14.26 -18.30 20.92
N GLY A 114 15.27 -17.94 20.11
CA GLY A 114 15.32 -18.23 18.67
C GLY A 114 14.65 -17.20 17.76
N PHE A 115 14.34 -16.01 18.27
CA PHE A 115 13.79 -14.92 17.47
C PHE A 115 14.91 -14.00 16.94
N HIS A 116 14.85 -13.65 15.66
CA HIS A 116 15.71 -12.61 15.08
C HIS A 116 15.02 -11.26 15.17
N THR A 117 15.72 -10.23 15.66
CA THR A 117 15.14 -8.90 15.90
C THR A 117 15.83 -7.82 15.08
N VAL A 118 15.05 -6.87 14.56
CA VAL A 118 15.54 -5.72 13.80
C VAL A 118 14.81 -4.45 14.23
N VAL A 119 15.52 -3.46 14.75
CA VAL A 119 14.93 -2.14 15.07
C VAL A 119 15.12 -1.19 13.89
N ARG A 120 14.00 -0.81 13.26
CA ARG A 120 13.94 0.14 12.14
C ARG A 120 13.48 1.51 12.61
N GLY A 121 14.44 2.39 12.84
CA GLY A 121 14.20 3.80 13.14
C GLY A 121 13.57 4.03 14.52
N CYS A 122 13.94 5.14 15.13
CA CYS A 122 13.31 5.65 16.33
C CYS A 122 13.05 7.14 16.12
N GLN A 123 11.86 7.59 16.47
CA GLN A 123 11.41 8.96 16.28
C GLN A 123 11.02 9.57 17.62
N VAL A 124 11.35 10.85 17.77
CA VAL A 124 10.98 11.70 18.89
C VAL A 124 10.08 12.81 18.37
N LYS A 125 9.26 13.40 19.24
CA LYS A 125 8.32 14.46 18.86
C LYS A 125 9.08 15.69 18.36
N GLU A 126 9.17 15.83 17.04
CA GLU A 126 9.78 17.00 16.41
C GLU A 126 8.68 17.92 15.88
N SER A 127 8.44 19.05 16.54
CA SER A 127 7.46 20.05 16.13
C SER A 127 7.98 20.88 14.95
N ARG A 128 8.08 20.27 13.77
CA ARG A 128 8.40 21.00 12.54
C ARG A 128 7.13 21.63 11.97
N PRO A 129 7.12 22.94 11.66
CA PRO A 129 5.99 23.55 10.96
C PRO A 129 5.80 22.88 9.59
N PRO A 130 4.55 22.79 9.09
CA PRO A 130 4.26 22.06 7.85
C PRO A 130 5.04 22.67 6.69
N ASN A 131 5.72 21.80 5.95
CA ASN A 131 6.54 22.22 4.82
C ASN A 131 5.63 22.81 3.72
N GLY A 132 6.14 23.72 2.88
CA GLY A 132 5.32 24.40 1.86
C GLY A 132 4.52 23.43 0.97
N TYR A 133 5.13 22.29 0.64
CA TYR A 133 4.49 21.20 -0.11
C TYR A 133 3.37 20.49 0.68
N GLN A 134 3.58 20.22 1.98
CA GLN A 134 2.57 19.59 2.84
C GLN A 134 1.32 20.48 2.95
N ARG A 135 1.53 21.80 3.07
CA ARG A 135 0.43 22.78 3.05
C ARG A 135 -0.32 22.77 1.72
N GLY A 136 0.39 22.67 0.59
CA GLY A 136 -0.23 22.54 -0.74
C GLY A 136 -1.07 21.27 -0.90
N ILE A 137 -0.57 20.12 -0.44
CA ILE A 137 -1.28 18.84 -0.49
C ILE A 137 -2.54 18.87 0.38
N LEU A 138 -2.47 19.45 1.58
CA LEU A 138 -3.62 19.61 2.48
C LEU A 138 -4.74 20.45 1.83
N ILE A 139 -4.38 21.54 1.16
CA ILE A 139 -5.35 22.38 0.43
C ILE A 139 -5.99 21.58 -0.71
N PHE A 140 -5.19 20.87 -1.51
CA PHE A 140 -5.70 20.05 -2.61
C PHE A 140 -6.65 18.95 -2.15
N LEU A 141 -6.29 18.20 -1.11
CA LEU A 141 -7.14 17.17 -0.52
C LEU A 141 -8.42 17.76 0.08
N GLY A 142 -8.35 18.97 0.68
CA GLY A 142 -9.52 19.70 1.16
C GLY A 142 -10.49 20.11 0.04
N VAL A 143 -9.98 20.52 -1.13
CA VAL A 143 -10.83 20.81 -2.28
C VAL A 143 -11.50 19.55 -2.81
N LEU A 144 -10.75 18.43 -2.90
CA LEU A 144 -11.31 17.15 -3.33
C LEU A 144 -12.38 16.64 -2.38
N SER A 145 -12.19 16.75 -1.06
CA SER A 145 -13.20 16.33 -0.09
C SER A 145 -14.48 17.16 -0.19
N ILE A 146 -14.38 18.47 -0.45
CA ILE A 146 -15.54 19.32 -0.71
C ILE A 146 -16.29 18.89 -1.97
N ILE A 147 -15.58 18.59 -3.07
CA ILE A 147 -16.20 18.09 -4.31
C ILE A 147 -16.93 16.77 -4.05
N ILE A 148 -16.33 15.87 -3.28
CA ILE A 148 -16.95 14.60 -2.89
C ILE A 148 -18.20 14.87 -2.06
N LEU A 149 -18.15 15.74 -1.05
CA LEU A 149 -19.31 16.07 -0.21
C LEU A 149 -20.46 16.67 -1.03
N ILE A 150 -20.15 17.55 -1.99
CA ILE A 150 -21.15 18.12 -2.91
C ILE A 150 -21.74 17.01 -3.80
N GLY A 151 -20.90 16.12 -4.34
CA GLY A 151 -21.35 14.99 -5.14
C GLY A 151 -22.22 14.01 -4.35
N THR A 152 -21.85 13.70 -3.11
CA THR A 152 -22.63 12.86 -2.19
C THR A 152 -23.95 13.55 -1.83
N ALA A 153 -23.95 14.85 -1.55
CA ALA A 153 -25.19 15.58 -1.29
C ALA A 153 -26.11 15.58 -2.51
N TYR A 154 -25.57 15.78 -3.72
CA TYR A 154 -26.32 15.69 -4.97
C TYR A 154 -26.92 14.30 -5.18
N ASP A 155 -26.12 13.24 -5.01
CA ASP A 155 -26.57 11.85 -5.18
C ASP A 155 -27.65 11.48 -4.15
N VAL A 156 -27.47 11.90 -2.89
CA VAL A 156 -28.46 11.74 -1.81
C VAL A 156 -29.77 12.47 -2.17
N THR A 157 -29.71 13.74 -2.58
CA THR A 157 -30.92 14.49 -2.98
C THR A 157 -31.63 13.86 -4.18
N ARG A 158 -30.87 13.27 -5.11
CA ARG A 158 -31.42 12.56 -6.28
C ARG A 158 -31.95 11.17 -5.93
N TYR A 159 -31.43 10.52 -4.89
CA TYR A 159 -31.89 9.24 -4.38
C TYR A 159 -33.19 9.36 -3.56
N TYR A 160 -33.37 10.47 -2.83
CA TYR A 160 -34.58 10.73 -2.03
C TYR A 160 -35.74 11.36 -2.83
N LEU A 161 -35.52 11.82 -4.07
CA LEU A 161 -36.59 12.24 -4.98
C LEU A 161 -37.13 11.02 -5.77
N PRO A 162 -38.43 10.70 -5.67
CA PRO A 162 -39.00 9.50 -6.28
C PRO A 162 -39.26 9.70 -7.78
N GLU A 163 -38.48 9.03 -8.63
CA GLU A 163 -38.83 8.81 -10.04
C GLU A 163 -39.19 7.35 -10.27
N GLU A 164 -40.29 7.13 -10.97
CA GLU A 164 -40.96 5.84 -11.13
C GLU A 164 -40.08 4.71 -11.70
N LYS A 165 -40.21 3.55 -11.05
CA LYS A 165 -39.95 2.16 -11.47
C LYS A 165 -39.22 1.96 -12.82
N LYS A 166 -37.93 1.58 -12.77
CA LYS A 166 -37.26 0.88 -13.88
C LYS A 166 -37.25 -0.63 -13.66
N LYS A 167 -37.88 -1.35 -14.60
CA LYS A 167 -37.96 -2.82 -14.67
C LYS A 167 -36.57 -3.42 -14.94
N VAL A 168 -36.21 -4.46 -14.19
CA VAL A 168 -34.99 -5.27 -14.38
C VAL A 168 -35.32 -6.45 -15.31
N LEU A 169 -34.59 -6.59 -16.42
CA LEU A 169 -34.61 -7.79 -17.26
C LEU A 169 -33.58 -8.82 -16.76
N PRO A 170 -33.90 -10.13 -16.78
CA PRO A 170 -33.01 -11.18 -16.30
C PRO A 170 -31.89 -11.47 -17.31
N ALA A 171 -30.66 -11.56 -16.81
CA ALA A 171 -29.46 -11.85 -17.58
C ALA A 171 -29.13 -13.35 -17.50
N GLU A 172 -29.43 -14.09 -18.57
CA GLU A 172 -28.98 -15.47 -18.74
C GLU A 172 -28.17 -15.57 -20.04
N SER A 173 -26.85 -15.64 -19.90
CA SER A 173 -25.87 -16.27 -20.82
C SER A 173 -24.49 -15.62 -20.68
N MET A 174 -23.57 -16.21 -19.91
CA MET A 174 -22.14 -15.91 -20.09
C MET A 174 -21.22 -16.93 -19.43
N ASN A 175 -20.83 -17.99 -20.18
CA ASN A 175 -19.76 -18.91 -19.75
C ASN A 175 -18.69 -19.21 -20.82
N ILE A 176 -18.59 -18.42 -21.90
CA ILE A 176 -17.54 -18.62 -22.94
C ILE A 176 -16.64 -17.38 -23.14
N ILE A 177 -17.02 -16.20 -22.62
CA ILE A 177 -16.30 -14.93 -22.87
C ILE A 177 -15.11 -14.69 -21.90
N LYS A 178 -15.03 -15.39 -20.76
CA LYS A 178 -14.06 -15.08 -19.68
C LYS A 178 -12.58 -15.31 -20.05
N TYR A 179 -12.25 -16.25 -20.93
CA TYR A 179 -10.85 -16.60 -21.24
C TYR A 179 -10.25 -15.76 -22.38
N HIS A 180 -11.04 -15.41 -23.40
CA HIS A 180 -10.53 -14.67 -24.56
C HIS A 180 -10.30 -13.17 -24.27
N GLN A 181 -10.95 -12.63 -23.24
CA GLN A 181 -10.88 -11.22 -22.88
C GLN A 181 -9.55 -10.82 -22.21
N GLN A 182 -8.75 -11.74 -21.66
CA GLN A 182 -7.51 -11.38 -20.95
C GLN A 182 -6.33 -11.03 -21.89
N ALA A 183 -6.13 -11.77 -22.98
CA ALA A 183 -4.99 -11.54 -23.89
C ALA A 183 -5.15 -10.27 -24.75
N ALA A 184 -6.33 -10.07 -25.33
CA ALA A 184 -6.62 -8.88 -26.14
C ALA A 184 -6.59 -7.59 -25.29
N PHE A 185 -7.08 -7.64 -24.05
CA PHE A 185 -7.10 -6.48 -23.15
C PHE A 185 -5.70 -6.11 -22.66
N LEU A 186 -4.81 -7.08 -22.48
CA LEU A 186 -3.39 -6.84 -22.16
C LEU A 186 -2.65 -6.17 -23.33
N MET A 187 -2.92 -6.61 -24.57
CA MET A 187 -2.36 -6.00 -25.77
C MET A 187 -2.82 -4.55 -25.94
N ILE A 188 -4.11 -4.28 -25.72
CA ILE A 188 -4.68 -2.92 -25.78
C ILE A 188 -4.11 -2.03 -24.67
N ALA A 189 -3.96 -2.56 -23.45
CA ALA A 189 -3.39 -1.81 -22.32
C ALA A 189 -1.92 -1.40 -22.58
N ASN A 190 -1.14 -2.23 -23.26
CA ASN A 190 0.26 -1.92 -23.60
C ASN A 190 0.40 -0.96 -24.79
N ALA A 191 -0.54 -0.99 -25.76
CA ALA A 191 -0.52 -0.09 -26.91
C ALA A 191 -1.09 1.31 -26.60
N TYR A 192 -2.05 1.39 -25.68
CA TYR A 192 -2.69 2.64 -25.25
C TYR A 192 -1.72 3.77 -24.86
N PRO A 193 -0.72 3.55 -23.97
CA PRO A 193 0.19 4.63 -23.56
C PRO A 193 1.02 5.17 -24.73
N CYS A 194 1.43 4.34 -25.68
CA CYS A 194 2.18 4.77 -26.86
C CYS A 194 1.34 5.64 -27.79
N ILE A 195 0.10 5.20 -28.10
CA ILE A 195 -0.83 5.94 -28.96
C ILE A 195 -1.25 7.25 -28.30
N GLN A 196 -1.56 7.20 -27.00
CA GLN A 196 -1.98 8.36 -26.22
C GLN A 196 -0.87 9.41 -26.15
N THR A 197 0.38 9.00 -25.90
CA THR A 197 1.54 9.92 -25.84
C THR A 197 1.78 10.59 -27.20
N PHE A 198 1.68 9.83 -28.30
CA PHE A 198 1.82 10.38 -29.65
C PHE A 198 0.74 11.42 -29.98
N LEU A 199 -0.52 11.13 -29.68
CA LEU A 199 -1.63 12.08 -29.85
C LEU A 199 -1.48 13.31 -28.96
N PHE A 200 -0.98 13.13 -27.74
CA PHE A 200 -0.75 14.21 -26.78
C PHE A 200 0.32 15.21 -27.26
N ILE A 201 1.40 14.71 -27.87
CA ILE A 201 2.47 15.54 -28.44
C ILE A 201 1.94 16.39 -29.60
N ARG A 202 1.07 15.84 -30.45
CA ARG A 202 0.59 16.52 -31.66
C ARG A 202 -0.62 17.43 -31.41
N TYR A 203 -1.53 17.05 -30.52
CA TYR A 203 -2.78 17.76 -30.26
C TYR A 203 -3.05 17.90 -28.75
N LYS A 204 -2.36 18.85 -28.10
CA LYS A 204 -2.36 19.05 -26.63
C LYS A 204 -3.75 19.08 -25.99
N LYS A 205 -4.69 19.87 -26.55
CA LYS A 205 -6.07 20.00 -26.03
C LYS A 205 -6.84 18.68 -26.14
N LEU A 206 -6.70 17.99 -27.26
CA LEU A 206 -7.34 16.69 -27.51
C LEU A 206 -6.73 15.61 -26.60
N GLY A 207 -5.42 15.65 -26.38
CA GLY A 207 -4.72 14.74 -25.47
C GLY A 207 -5.23 14.84 -24.03
N PHE A 208 -5.33 16.06 -23.48
CA PHE A 208 -5.90 16.26 -22.14
C PHE A 208 -7.38 15.83 -22.06
N ALA A 209 -8.18 16.15 -23.08
CA ALA A 209 -9.58 15.72 -23.13
C ALA A 209 -9.72 14.19 -23.13
N LEU A 210 -8.88 13.49 -23.90
CA LEU A 210 -8.87 12.03 -23.94
C LEU A 210 -8.38 11.39 -22.64
N LEU A 211 -7.38 11.98 -21.95
CA LEU A 211 -6.95 11.49 -20.64
C LEU A 211 -8.08 11.59 -19.63
N ILE A 212 -8.76 12.74 -19.55
CA ILE A 212 -9.90 12.95 -18.65
C ILE A 212 -11.03 11.96 -18.99
N LEU A 213 -11.33 11.78 -20.28
CA LEU A 213 -12.36 10.84 -20.73
C LEU A 213 -12.03 9.40 -20.28
N VAL A 214 -10.79 8.94 -20.46
CA VAL A 214 -10.40 7.58 -20.05
C VAL A 214 -10.51 7.41 -18.55
N VAL A 215 -10.03 8.38 -17.75
CA VAL A 215 -10.16 8.33 -16.29
C VAL A 215 -11.63 8.27 -15.86
N LEU A 216 -12.50 9.08 -16.46
CA LEU A 216 -13.93 9.08 -16.16
C LEU A 216 -14.58 7.74 -16.52
N VAL A 217 -14.34 7.23 -17.73
CA VAL A 217 -14.90 5.95 -18.19
C VAL A 217 -14.45 4.80 -17.29
N THR A 218 -13.15 4.71 -16.98
CA THR A 218 -12.64 3.62 -16.13
C THR A 218 -13.14 3.72 -14.70
N SER A 219 -13.26 4.94 -14.15
CA SER A 219 -13.83 5.15 -12.81
C SER A 219 -15.31 4.75 -12.75
N VAL A 220 -16.09 5.06 -13.79
CA VAL A 220 -17.49 4.64 -13.91
C VAL A 220 -17.60 3.12 -14.03
N VAL A 221 -16.73 2.46 -14.81
CA VAL A 221 -16.71 0.99 -14.93
C VAL A 221 -16.42 0.33 -13.58
N VAL A 222 -15.42 0.82 -12.84
CA VAL A 222 -15.11 0.32 -11.50
C VAL A 222 -16.31 0.52 -10.56
N ALA A 223 -16.90 1.72 -10.53
CA ALA A 223 -18.05 2.02 -9.67
C ALA A 223 -19.26 1.11 -9.97
N ILE A 224 -19.55 0.86 -11.25
CA ILE A 224 -20.61 -0.05 -11.68
C ILE A 224 -20.31 -1.48 -11.22
N GLN A 225 -19.10 -1.98 -11.44
CA GLN A 225 -18.72 -3.33 -11.02
C GLN A 225 -18.78 -3.51 -9.49
N THR A 226 -18.27 -2.53 -8.74
CA THR A 226 -18.33 -2.55 -7.27
C THR A 226 -19.77 -2.61 -6.77
N ARG A 227 -20.69 -1.86 -7.40
CA ARG A 227 -22.12 -1.89 -7.07
C ARG A 227 -22.83 -3.16 -7.50
N LEU A 228 -22.50 -3.73 -8.67
CA LEU A 228 -23.13 -4.94 -9.19
C LEU A 228 -22.74 -6.19 -8.40
N TYR A 229 -21.50 -6.26 -7.93
CA TYR A 229 -20.96 -7.43 -7.22
C TYR A 229 -20.90 -7.25 -5.69
N ASP A 230 -21.42 -6.13 -5.18
CA ASP A 230 -21.45 -5.80 -3.74
C ASP A 230 -20.05 -5.86 -3.09
N PHE A 231 -19.02 -5.43 -3.84
CA PHE A 231 -17.65 -5.37 -3.35
C PHE A 231 -17.44 -4.13 -2.48
N GLY A 232 -16.49 -4.20 -1.54
CA GLY A 232 -16.04 -3.03 -0.80
C GLY A 232 -15.40 -1.98 -1.74
N PRO A 233 -15.45 -0.68 -1.39
CA PRO A 233 -14.87 0.40 -2.18
C PRO A 233 -13.34 0.33 -2.29
N THR A 234 -12.69 -0.46 -1.42
CA THR A 234 -11.26 -0.77 -1.46
C THR A 234 -11.07 -2.25 -1.18
N ALA A 235 -10.02 -2.86 -1.76
CA ALA A 235 -9.62 -4.24 -1.48
C ALA A 235 -9.03 -4.30 -0.06
N ILE A 236 -9.90 -4.35 0.94
CA ILE A 236 -9.52 -4.41 2.34
C ILE A 236 -9.44 -5.89 2.73
N TYR A 237 -8.26 -6.36 3.12
CA TYR A 237 -8.03 -7.71 3.66
C TYR A 237 -8.57 -7.92 5.09
N ILE A 238 -9.64 -7.22 5.45
CA ILE A 238 -10.27 -7.25 6.79
C ILE A 238 -11.65 -7.91 6.70
N ASP A 239 -12.20 -8.13 5.50
CA ASP A 239 -13.44 -8.88 5.35
C ASP A 239 -13.23 -10.34 5.78
N THR A 240 -14.09 -10.81 6.69
CA THR A 240 -14.13 -12.19 7.20
C THR A 240 -14.34 -13.23 6.09
N ASN A 241 -14.87 -12.84 4.93
CA ASN A 241 -15.07 -13.73 3.79
C ASN A 241 -13.97 -13.60 2.74
N ILE A 242 -12.96 -14.47 2.82
CA ILE A 242 -11.79 -14.44 1.94
C ILE A 242 -12.13 -14.64 0.45
N ASN A 243 -13.22 -15.38 0.15
CA ASN A 243 -13.66 -15.60 -1.24
C ASN A 243 -14.15 -14.30 -1.86
N LYS A 244 -14.86 -13.46 -1.09
CA LYS A 244 -15.32 -12.14 -1.54
C LYS A 244 -14.14 -11.20 -1.84
N THR A 245 -13.09 -11.28 -1.01
CA THR A 245 -11.85 -10.51 -1.18
C THR A 245 -11.06 -10.96 -2.42
N ILE A 246 -10.94 -12.27 -2.65
CA ILE A 246 -10.26 -12.83 -3.82
C ILE A 246 -11.02 -12.46 -5.10
N ASP A 247 -12.35 -12.56 -5.10
CA ASP A 247 -13.17 -12.19 -6.25
C ASP A 247 -13.11 -10.69 -6.55
N ALA A 248 -13.16 -9.83 -5.52
CA ALA A 248 -12.95 -8.39 -5.69
C ALA A 248 -11.58 -8.09 -6.31
N GLY A 249 -10.54 -8.81 -5.86
CA GLY A 249 -9.19 -8.74 -6.41
C GLY A 249 -9.15 -9.10 -7.90
N ASN A 250 -9.69 -10.26 -8.26
CA ASN A 250 -9.63 -10.81 -9.62
C ASN A 250 -10.55 -10.09 -10.61
N GLN A 251 -11.68 -9.57 -10.14
CA GLN A 251 -12.71 -8.96 -10.99
C GLN A 251 -12.47 -7.46 -11.18
N VAL A 252 -11.93 -6.76 -10.17
CA VAL A 252 -11.81 -5.30 -10.18
C VAL A 252 -10.35 -4.86 -10.04
N TYR A 253 -9.68 -5.25 -8.96
CA TYR A 253 -8.37 -4.68 -8.61
C TYR A 253 -7.28 -4.99 -9.65
N PHE A 254 -7.08 -6.26 -9.99
CA PHE A 254 -6.02 -6.67 -10.93
C PHE A 254 -6.32 -6.32 -12.39
N LYS A 255 -7.49 -5.75 -12.68
CA LYS A 255 -7.83 -5.38 -14.05
C LYS A 255 -7.16 -4.05 -14.45
N PRO A 256 -6.77 -3.88 -15.72
CA PRO A 256 -6.08 -2.68 -16.17
C PRO A 256 -6.87 -1.37 -16.01
N PHE A 257 -8.21 -1.43 -16.03
CA PHE A 257 -9.04 -0.23 -15.86
C PHE A 257 -8.91 0.40 -14.46
N ALA A 258 -8.63 -0.39 -13.41
CA ALA A 258 -8.38 0.14 -12.06
C ALA A 258 -7.07 0.93 -11.98
N HIS A 259 -6.12 0.66 -12.89
CA HIS A 259 -4.78 1.26 -12.91
C HIS A 259 -4.64 2.39 -13.95
N ALA A 260 -5.62 2.57 -14.84
CA ALA A 260 -5.60 3.55 -15.92
C ALA A 260 -5.36 5.00 -15.42
N GLY A 261 -5.88 5.34 -14.24
CA GLY A 261 -5.67 6.65 -13.61
C GLY A 261 -4.20 6.98 -13.37
N ALA A 262 -3.43 6.05 -12.80
CA ALA A 262 -2.01 6.24 -12.52
C ALA A 262 -1.20 6.45 -13.81
N PHE A 263 -1.51 5.69 -14.87
CA PHE A 263 -0.89 5.87 -16.19
C PHE A 263 -1.18 7.25 -16.77
N CYS A 264 -2.44 7.71 -16.69
CA CYS A 264 -2.82 9.03 -17.20
C CYS A 264 -2.10 10.17 -16.47
N VAL A 265 -1.96 10.07 -15.15
CA VAL A 265 -1.21 11.04 -14.33
C VAL A 265 0.27 11.04 -14.71
N GLY A 266 0.87 9.86 -14.92
CA GLY A 266 2.25 9.73 -15.37
C GLY A 266 2.51 10.41 -16.72
N ILE A 267 1.63 10.19 -17.71
CA ILE A 267 1.72 10.83 -19.04
C ILE A 267 1.59 12.34 -18.93
N ALA A 268 0.61 12.84 -18.16
CA ALA A 268 0.41 14.28 -17.96
C ALA A 268 1.61 14.94 -17.27
N THR A 269 2.18 14.26 -16.27
CA THR A 269 3.37 14.74 -15.54
C THR A 269 4.61 14.74 -16.44
N GLY A 270 4.83 13.67 -17.21
CA GLY A 270 5.93 13.59 -18.17
C GLY A 270 5.86 14.69 -19.23
N TYR A 271 4.66 15.00 -19.72
CA TYR A 271 4.46 16.14 -20.62
C TYR A 271 4.75 17.48 -19.94
N ALA A 272 4.28 17.70 -18.71
CA ALA A 272 4.53 18.94 -17.98
C ALA A 272 6.03 19.17 -17.76
N VAL A 273 6.79 18.14 -17.42
CA VAL A 273 8.25 18.21 -17.29
C VAL A 273 8.92 18.65 -18.60
N LEU A 274 8.50 18.09 -19.74
CA LEU A 274 9.02 18.45 -21.07
C LEU A 274 8.59 19.87 -21.51
N ALA A 275 7.34 20.24 -21.24
CA ALA A 275 6.76 21.51 -21.69
C ALA A 275 7.22 22.72 -20.85
N PHE A 276 7.44 22.54 -19.55
CA PHE A 276 7.86 23.60 -18.63
C PHE A 276 9.36 23.62 -18.36
N GLY A 277 10.14 22.74 -19.01
CA GLY A 277 11.61 22.78 -18.97
C GLY A 277 12.21 22.51 -17.58
N ALA A 278 11.50 21.82 -16.69
CA ALA A 278 11.93 21.57 -15.32
C ALA A 278 13.19 20.69 -15.22
N MET A 279 13.56 19.99 -16.31
CA MET A 279 14.84 19.31 -16.45
C MET A 279 15.46 19.64 -17.81
N LYS A 280 16.54 20.43 -17.82
CA LYS A 280 17.53 20.34 -18.89
C LYS A 280 18.22 18.99 -18.71
N ILE A 281 17.86 18.00 -19.54
CA ILE A 281 18.61 16.76 -19.63
C ILE A 281 19.95 17.15 -20.29
N ASN A 282 20.92 17.50 -19.47
CA ASN A 282 22.30 17.54 -19.90
C ASN A 282 22.68 16.07 -20.13
N LEU A 283 22.76 15.67 -21.39
CA LEU A 283 23.41 14.43 -21.76
C LEU A 283 24.83 14.50 -21.20
N VAL A 284 25.05 13.86 -20.05
CA VAL A 284 26.40 13.63 -19.54
C VAL A 284 27.02 12.69 -20.55
N ASN A 285 27.99 13.20 -21.33
CA ASN A 285 28.88 12.35 -22.08
C ASN A 285 29.55 11.42 -21.06
N LEU A 286 29.06 10.19 -20.98
CA LEU A 286 29.73 9.14 -20.23
C LEU A 286 31.14 9.04 -20.83
N PRO A 287 32.20 9.01 -20.01
CA PRO A 287 33.53 8.75 -20.53
C PRO A 287 33.48 7.42 -21.28
N HIS A 288 34.03 7.43 -22.50
CA HIS A 288 34.26 6.23 -23.29
C HIS A 288 34.88 5.16 -22.38
N CYS A 289 34.21 4.02 -22.21
CA CYS A 289 34.90 2.85 -21.69
C CYS A 289 36.05 2.56 -22.67
N PRO A 290 37.30 2.42 -22.21
CA PRO A 290 38.35 1.91 -23.07
C PRO A 290 37.97 0.47 -23.45
N ASP A 291 37.96 0.20 -24.74
CA ASP A 291 37.82 -1.15 -25.29
C ASP A 291 38.93 -2.02 -24.69
N GLN A 292 38.59 -2.85 -23.69
CA GLN A 292 39.47 -3.93 -23.30
C GLN A 292 39.35 -5.05 -24.34
N PRO A 293 40.44 -5.49 -24.97
CA PRO A 293 40.39 -6.60 -25.90
C PRO A 293 40.06 -7.88 -25.14
N VAL A 294 38.95 -8.50 -25.52
CA VAL A 294 38.64 -9.88 -25.14
C VAL A 294 39.59 -10.79 -25.90
N SER A 295 40.72 -11.13 -25.29
CA SER A 295 41.60 -12.20 -25.76
C SER A 295 41.90 -13.18 -24.63
N ASN A 296 41.29 -14.35 -24.74
CA ASN A 296 41.76 -15.67 -24.30
C ASN A 296 42.22 -15.86 -22.84
N MET A 297 41.40 -16.53 -22.04
CA MET A 297 41.90 -17.55 -21.11
C MET A 297 40.81 -18.58 -20.76
N LEU A 298 40.56 -19.48 -21.72
CA LEU A 298 40.16 -20.86 -21.49
C LEU A 298 41.47 -21.65 -21.30
N SER A 299 41.85 -21.97 -20.06
CA SER A 299 42.71 -23.11 -19.66
C SER A 299 43.30 -22.91 -18.24
N LEU A 300 42.63 -23.49 -17.25
CA LEU A 300 43.17 -24.33 -16.17
C LEU A 300 42.05 -24.73 -15.22
#